data_AF-A0A966U5G0-F1
#
_entry.id   AF-A0A966U5G0-F1
#
_cell.length_a   1.000
_cell.length_b   1.000
_cell.length_c   1.000
_cell.angle_alpha   90.00
_cell.angle_beta   90.00
_cell.angle_gamma   90.00
#
_symmetry.space_group_name_H-M   'P 1'
#
loop_
_entity.id
_entity.type
_entity.pdbx_description
1 polymer ?
#
loop_
_entity_poly.entity_id
_entity_poly.type
_entity_poly.pdbx_seq_one_letter_code
_entity_poly.pdbx_strand_id
1 'polypeptide(L)'
;MFGTRLIERRLRTVSQSLSSMRAELVIYDEQLAHFEDDANDKEIRALVSETASAAHEHRDAARHLEFVRRRRAELLEAIRDLEVRQDELLDGLNKKSGSR
;
A
#
# COMPACT_ATOMS: atom_id res chain seq x y z
N MET A 1 16.94 15.71 -29.00
CA MET A 1 17.50 15.00 -27.82
C MET A 1 16.95 15.47 -26.46
N PHE A 2 16.49 16.72 -26.28
CA PHE A 2 16.04 17.23 -24.97
C PHE A 2 14.78 16.55 -24.37
N GLY A 3 13.84 16.09 -25.20
CA GLY A 3 12.60 15.45 -24.72
C GLY A 3 12.80 14.07 -24.07
N THR A 4 13.78 13.30 -24.51
CA THR A 4 14.09 11.96 -23.97
C THR A 4 14.60 12.04 -22.53
N ARG A 5 15.53 12.97 -22.24
CA ARG A 5 16.09 13.17 -20.89
C ARG A 5 15.02 13.57 -19.86
N LEU A 6 14.02 14.36 -20.27
CA LEU A 6 12.91 14.75 -19.39
C LEU A 6 12.03 13.55 -19.04
N ILE A 7 11.73 12.68 -20.01
CA ILE A 7 10.95 11.44 -19.80
C ILE A 7 11.71 10.49 -18.86
N GLU A 8 13.01 10.28 -19.10
CA GLU A 8 13.86 9.46 -18.23
C GLU A 8 13.90 9.98 -16.78
N ARG A 9 14.00 11.30 -16.60
CA ARG A 9 13.95 11.91 -15.26
C ARG A 9 12.61 11.64 -14.57
N ARG A 10 11.49 11.80 -15.29
CA ARG A 10 10.15 11.51 -14.76
C ARG A 10 9.98 10.03 -14.41
N LEU A 11 10.45 9.12 -15.28
CA LEU A 11 10.45 7.68 -15.01
C LEU A 11 11.21 7.36 -13.72
N ARG A 12 12.40 7.94 -13.53
CA ARG A 12 13.17 7.75 -12.29
C ARG A 12 12.39 8.18 -11.05
N THR A 13 11.72 9.33 -11.10
CA THR A 13 10.89 9.81 -9.99
C THR A 13 9.72 8.86 -9.72
N VAL A 14 9.00 8.43 -10.76
CA VAL A 14 7.89 7.48 -10.63
C VAL A 14 8.35 6.15 -10.03
N SER A 15 9.48 5.60 -10.51
CA SER A 15 10.06 4.36 -9.97
C SER A 15 10.44 4.48 -8.50
N GLN A 16 10.98 5.63 -8.08
CA GLN A 16 11.31 5.87 -6.66
C GLN A 16 10.04 5.93 -5.80
N SER A 17 9.00 6.64 -6.26
CA SER A 17 7.71 6.69 -5.58
C SER A 17 7.06 5.31 -5.47
N LEU A 18 7.04 4.53 -6.56
CA LEU A 18 6.52 3.16 -6.56
C LEU A 18 7.26 2.27 -5.56
N SER A 19 8.59 2.34 -5.52
CA SER A 19 9.39 1.56 -4.56
C SER A 19 9.04 1.91 -3.12
N SER A 20 8.87 3.20 -2.82
CA SER A 20 8.51 3.65 -1.47
C SER A 20 7.11 3.20 -1.08
N MET A 21 6.12 3.36 -1.97
CA MET A 21 4.73 2.98 -1.69
C MET A 21 4.56 1.47 -1.55
N ARG A 22 5.28 0.68 -2.35
CA ARG A 22 5.28 -0.79 -2.21
C ARG A 22 5.91 -1.23 -0.88
N ALA A 23 6.98 -0.57 -0.44
CA ALA A 23 7.56 -0.85 0.89
C ALA A 23 6.58 -0.50 2.01
N GLU A 24 5.87 0.63 1.89
CA GLU A 24 4.82 1.01 2.86
C GLU A 24 3.64 0.02 2.86
N LEU A 25 3.23 -0.45 1.69
CA LEU A 25 2.17 -1.46 1.55
C LEU A 25 2.52 -2.74 2.30
N VAL A 26 3.76 -3.22 2.20
CA VAL A 26 4.23 -4.41 2.93
C VAL A 26 4.05 -4.23 4.44
N ILE A 27 4.36 -3.06 4.98
CA ILE A 27 4.19 -2.78 6.41
C ILE A 27 2.71 -2.88 6.82
N TYR A 28 1.80 -2.33 6.02
CA TYR A 28 0.37 -2.45 6.32
C TYR A 28 -0.16 -3.88 6.14
N ASP A 29 0.34 -4.62 5.15
CA ASP A 29 0.03 -6.04 4.99
C ASP A 29 0.48 -6.85 6.23
N GLU A 30 1.67 -6.58 6.76
CA GLU A 30 2.19 -7.19 7.99
C GLU A 30 1.33 -6.82 9.21
N GLN A 31 0.91 -5.56 9.34
CA GLN A 31 0.03 -5.13 10.44
C GLN A 31 -1.34 -5.83 10.39
N LEU A 32 -1.90 -6.02 9.20
CA LEU A 32 -3.17 -6.75 9.03
C LEU A 32 -3.01 -8.22 9.38
N ALA A 33 -1.95 -8.87 8.90
CA ALA A 33 -1.67 -10.28 9.19
C ALA A 33 -1.47 -10.52 10.70
N HIS A 34 -0.69 -9.64 11.35
CA HIS A 34 -0.49 -9.72 12.80
C HIS A 34 -1.82 -9.61 13.57
N PHE A 35 -2.74 -8.75 13.11
CA PHE A 35 -4.04 -8.63 13.75
C PHE A 35 -4.93 -9.86 13.57
N GLU A 36 -4.89 -10.52 12.40
CA GLU A 36 -5.62 -11.77 12.17
C GLU A 36 -5.15 -12.90 13.09
N ASP A 37 -3.84 -13.01 13.29
CA ASP A 37 -3.25 -13.94 14.26
C ASP A 37 -3.69 -13.61 15.70
N ASP A 38 -3.63 -12.33 16.08
CA ASP A 38 -4.05 -11.83 17.40
C ASP A 38 -5.54 -12.06 17.68
N ALA A 39 -6.39 -11.90 16.68
CA ALA A 39 -7.84 -12.09 16.79
C ALA A 39 -8.18 -13.56 17.06
N ASN A 40 -7.54 -14.48 16.34
CA ASN A 40 -7.68 -15.93 16.58
C ASN A 40 -7.28 -16.30 18.02
N ASP A 41 -6.18 -15.74 18.52
CA ASP A 41 -5.70 -15.96 19.90
C ASP A 41 -6.60 -15.34 20.97
N LYS A 42 -7.25 -14.21 20.67
CA LYS A 42 -8.17 -13.50 21.58
C LYS A 42 -9.56 -14.12 21.59
N GLU A 43 -10.06 -14.66 20.49
CA GLU A 43 -11.31 -15.43 20.45
C GLU A 43 -11.25 -16.62 21.43
N ILE A 44 -10.13 -17.33 21.46
CA ILE A 44 -9.86 -18.41 22.43
C ILE A 44 -9.91 -17.91 23.88
N ARG A 45 -9.44 -16.68 24.16
CA ARG A 45 -9.43 -16.07 25.51
C ARG A 45 -10.74 -15.40 25.91
N ALA A 46 -11.51 -14.86 24.96
CA ALA A 46 -12.77 -14.19 25.22
C ALA A 46 -13.84 -15.16 25.74
N LEU A 47 -13.79 -16.44 25.32
CA LEU A 47 -14.57 -17.53 25.92
C LEU A 47 -14.31 -17.72 27.43
N VAL A 48 -13.18 -17.21 27.95
CA VAL A 48 -12.71 -17.43 29.32
C VAL A 48 -12.88 -16.20 30.22
N SER A 49 -13.15 -15.00 29.68
CA SER A 49 -13.15 -13.76 30.47
C SER A 49 -14.17 -12.73 29.99
N GLU A 50 -15.43 -12.95 30.34
CA GLU A 50 -16.53 -11.97 30.21
C GLU A 50 -16.27 -10.72 31.08
N THR A 51 -15.47 -9.76 30.61
CA THR A 51 -15.27 -8.49 31.32
C THR A 51 -15.43 -7.28 30.41
N ALA A 52 -15.99 -6.19 30.95
CA ALA A 52 -16.26 -4.95 30.20
C ALA A 52 -15.00 -4.27 29.62
N SER A 53 -13.81 -4.51 30.19
CA SER A 53 -12.53 -4.00 29.69
C SER A 53 -12.17 -4.61 28.32
N ALA A 54 -12.33 -5.94 28.19
CA ALA A 54 -12.07 -6.66 26.95
C ALA A 54 -12.94 -6.16 25.78
N ALA A 55 -14.19 -5.77 26.06
CA ALA A 55 -15.09 -5.21 25.06
C ALA A 55 -14.66 -3.80 24.57
N HIS A 56 -13.98 -3.01 25.40
CA HIS A 56 -13.46 -1.70 24.99
C HIS A 56 -12.22 -1.86 24.09
N GLU A 57 -11.25 -2.67 24.53
CA GLU A 57 -10.04 -2.98 23.77
C GLU A 57 -10.36 -3.56 22.39
N HIS A 58 -11.34 -4.47 22.31
CA HIS A 58 -11.80 -5.02 21.04
C HIS A 58 -12.32 -3.94 20.06
N ARG A 59 -13.07 -2.95 20.56
CA ARG A 59 -13.59 -1.85 19.72
C ARG A 59 -12.48 -0.93 19.22
N ASP A 60 -11.48 -0.63 20.05
CA ASP A 60 -10.33 0.16 19.63
C ASP A 60 -9.52 -0.56 18.56
N ALA A 61 -9.27 -1.84 18.76
CA ALA A 61 -8.53 -2.66 17.82
C ALA A 61 -9.27 -2.79 16.48
N ALA A 62 -10.59 -2.95 16.51
CA ALA A 62 -11.42 -2.94 15.30
C ALA A 62 -11.35 -1.62 14.52
N ARG A 63 -11.40 -0.46 15.20
CA ARG A 63 -11.23 0.86 14.56
C ARG A 63 -9.85 1.03 13.95
N HIS A 64 -8.81 0.59 14.65
CA HIS A 64 -7.45 0.64 14.14
C HIS A 64 -7.30 -0.19 12.87
N LEU A 65 -7.87 -1.40 12.86
CA LEU A 65 -7.86 -2.29 11.70
C LEU A 65 -8.58 -1.67 10.49
N GLU A 66 -9.72 -1.03 10.71
CA GLU A 66 -10.43 -0.32 9.65
C GLU A 66 -9.57 0.80 9.04
N PHE A 67 -8.87 1.57 9.88
CA PHE A 67 -7.93 2.60 9.42
C PHE A 67 -6.80 2.00 8.56
N VAL A 68 -6.18 0.91 9.02
CA VAL A 68 -5.10 0.23 8.29
C VAL A 68 -5.62 -0.31 6.94
N ARG A 69 -6.79 -0.95 6.91
CA ARG A 69 -7.43 -1.43 5.68
C ARG A 69 -7.69 -0.31 4.69
N ARG A 70 -8.19 0.84 5.17
CA ARG A 70 -8.41 2.01 4.31
C ARG A 70 -7.11 2.54 3.73
N ARG A 71 -6.07 2.72 4.55
CA ARG A 71 -4.77 3.19 4.08
C ARG A 71 -4.11 2.25 3.07
N ARG A 72 -4.22 0.94 3.31
CA ARG A 72 -3.80 -0.08 2.36
C ARG A 72 -4.51 0.06 1.01
N ALA A 73 -5.83 0.23 1.02
CA ALA A 73 -6.62 0.40 -0.21
C ALA A 73 -6.19 1.65 -0.98
N GLU A 74 -6.01 2.78 -0.28
CA GLU A 74 -5.53 4.03 -0.89
C GLU A 74 -4.13 3.90 -1.49
N LEU A 75 -3.22 3.17 -0.83
CA LEU A 75 -1.89 2.87 -1.38
C LEU A 75 -1.97 2.02 -2.65
N LEU A 76 -2.84 1.00 -2.68
CA LEU A 76 -3.03 0.15 -3.86
C LEU A 76 -3.56 0.96 -5.05
N GLU A 77 -4.50 1.89 -4.83
CA GLU A 77 -4.95 2.81 -5.89
C GLU A 77 -3.80 3.69 -6.38
N ALA A 78 -3.06 4.32 -5.47
CA ALA A 78 -1.96 5.21 -5.82
C ALA A 78 -0.82 4.48 -6.57
N ILE A 79 -0.53 3.24 -6.21
CA ILE A 79 0.44 2.39 -6.93
C ILE A 79 -0.05 2.12 -8.34
N ARG A 80 -1.32 1.73 -8.53
CA ARG A 80 -1.90 1.50 -9.87
C ARG A 80 -1.81 2.74 -10.74
N ASP A 81 -2.17 3.91 -10.21
CA ASP A 81 -2.10 5.16 -10.96
C ASP A 81 -0.66 5.49 -11.40
N LEU A 82 0.33 5.23 -10.53
CA LEU A 82 1.74 5.44 -10.87
C LEU A 82 2.26 4.41 -11.88
N GLU A 83 1.79 3.16 -11.85
CA GLU A 83 2.10 2.13 -12.85
C GLU A 83 1.58 2.53 -14.22
N VAL A 84 0.31 2.94 -14.33
CA VAL A 84 -0.26 3.46 -15.57
C VAL A 84 0.55 4.63 -16.11
N ARG A 85 0.93 5.57 -15.24
CA ARG A 85 1.75 6.72 -15.64
C ARG A 85 3.17 6.33 -16.06
N GLN A 86 3.74 5.28 -15.46
CA GLN A 86 5.03 4.73 -15.86
C GLN A 86 4.94 4.16 -17.28
N ASP A 87 3.89 3.38 -17.57
CA ASP A 87 3.64 2.80 -18.89
C ASP A 87 3.49 3.87 -19.97
N GLU A 88 2.71 4.92 -19.71
CA GLU A 88 2.58 6.06 -20.63
C GLU A 88 3.92 6.74 -20.94
N LEU A 89 4.77 6.89 -19.92
CA LEU A 89 6.10 7.47 -20.07
C LEU A 89 7.04 6.55 -20.87
N LEU A 90 6.98 5.24 -20.65
CA LEU A 90 7.76 4.24 -21.39
C LEU A 90 7.33 4.19 -22.86
N ASP A 91 6.03 4.22 -23.15
CA ASP A 91 5.49 4.33 -24.51
C ASP A 91 5.96 5.61 -25.19
N GLY A 92 5.92 6.74 -24.48
CA GLY A 92 6.43 8.02 -24.97
C GLY A 92 7.93 7.99 -25.26
N LEU A 93 8.71 7.24 -24.47
CA LEU A 93 10.14 7.04 -24.68
C LEU A 93 10.39 6.21 -25.94
N ASN A 94 9.70 5.07 -26.08
CA ASN A 94 9.81 4.15 -27.20
C ASN A 94 9.46 4.80 -28.54
N LYS A 95 8.38 5.60 -28.57
CA LYS A 95 7.99 6.38 -29.77
C LYS A 95 9.06 7.39 -30.18
N LYS A 96 9.77 8.00 -29.22
CA LYS A 96 10.82 9.00 -29.50
C LYS A 96 12.18 8.37 -29.83
N SER A 97 12.46 7.16 -29.36
CA SER A 97 13.71 6.44 -29.65
C SER A 97 13.67 5.72 -31.00
N GLY A 98 12.53 5.17 -31.40
CA GLY A 98 12.35 4.50 -32.70
C GLY A 98 12.11 5.43 -33.90
N SER A 99 12.00 6.74 -33.67
CA SER A 99 11.86 7.77 -34.72
C SER A 99 13.21 8.36 -35.19
N ARG A 100 14.34 7.73 -34.84
CA ARG A 100 15.69 8.07 -35.31
C ARG A 100 16.20 6.98 -36.24
#